data_AF-A0A534VJ82-F1
#
_entry.id   AF-A0A534VJ82-F1
#
_cell.length_a   1.000
_cell.length_b   1.000
_cell.length_c   1.000
_cell.angle_alpha   90.00
_cell.angle_beta   90.00
_cell.angle_gamma   90.00
#
_symmetry.space_group_name_H-M   'P 1'
#
loop_
_entity.id
_entity.type
_entity.pdbx_description
1 polymer ?
#
loop_
_entity_poly.entity_id
_entity_poly.type
_entity_poly.pdbx_seq_one_letter_code
_entity_poly.pdbx_strand_id
1 'polypeptide(L)'
;VVRPGDTERAPRLRELAGAVARRKRVHLRYDKFGAVTERDVDPYGLAFRGGTWRLVGYCHLRKAQRVFLVDRIEQLEVNEQKPSQPDFQIPDGFDAGEAAGRRPWQWAGAEPMEVTLRFAPGSELLAERAFDAPAGDSARLRVTHLDGLLTQVLAQGDRVWVEGPAQASTGARRALMVLLDQHSGASSPVEPAAASEPVEKAAQPAGKRASKQLEPQERLRRLLLIVPAARRRPGIRVEELARELGLAPDELMEDIDLLGFVGRPPFSPDDLIDISVDERGRVTVMLDQSFSRPPQLTALEALALAGAAQETAPADPAVVSALRKLTDKLPAKARDLYAALARRVAAATPPPRGTDELLASLRRAADQRREVALEYDKEGRGEAGSRTVHPRAVVEHRGRWYVYAYDPGRSADRTFRLDRVRGVRETGATFPDRGPVDPALFQRAALFFPTGAERPVTVRFSPAAAGWALSRYGDRARRLAGGGVEVPIDTAGTQYAVSLVLSFAGAAEIVDPPEARSAVRVEAERALSRY
;
A
#
# COMPACT_ATOMS: atom_id res chain seq x y z
N VAL A 1 -3.59 3.74 -9.37
CA VAL A 1 -2.86 3.80 -10.66
C VAL A 1 -1.78 2.74 -10.61
N VAL A 2 -1.00 2.58 -11.66
CA VAL A 2 0.20 1.73 -11.65
C VAL A 2 1.38 2.68 -11.69
N ARG A 3 2.35 2.50 -10.79
CA ARG A 3 3.60 3.26 -10.82
C ARG A 3 4.20 3.24 -12.23
N PRO A 4 4.72 4.37 -12.73
CA PRO A 4 5.69 4.35 -13.82
C PRO A 4 6.92 3.55 -13.35
N GLY A 5 7.21 2.43 -14.01
CA GLY A 5 8.38 1.58 -13.71
C GLY A 5 8.10 0.10 -13.43
N ASP A 6 6.84 -0.33 -13.32
CA ASP A 6 6.50 -1.76 -13.10
C ASP A 6 5.76 -2.30 -14.34
N THR A 7 6.51 -2.48 -15.44
CA THR A 7 6.01 -2.82 -16.78
C THR A 7 5.26 -4.15 -16.84
N GLU A 8 5.49 -5.07 -15.90
CA GLU A 8 4.81 -6.37 -15.85
C GLU A 8 3.47 -6.36 -15.10
N ARG A 9 3.27 -5.44 -14.14
CA ARG A 9 2.05 -5.43 -13.30
C ARG A 9 0.85 -4.78 -13.98
N ALA A 10 1.07 -3.72 -14.76
CA ALA A 10 -0.01 -2.98 -15.42
C ALA A 10 -0.83 -3.84 -16.40
N PRO A 11 -0.20 -4.66 -17.26
CA PRO A 11 -0.92 -5.57 -18.15
C PRO A 11 -1.80 -6.56 -17.39
N ARG A 12 -1.23 -7.21 -16.36
CA ARG A 12 -1.94 -8.23 -15.57
C ARG A 12 -3.14 -7.65 -14.80
N LEU A 13 -2.99 -6.46 -14.22
CA LEU A 13 -4.10 -5.78 -13.55
C LEU A 13 -5.21 -5.37 -14.52
N ARG A 14 -4.84 -4.90 -15.72
CA ARG A 14 -5.80 -4.57 -16.78
C ARG A 14 -6.57 -5.80 -17.24
N GLU A 15 -5.87 -6.92 -17.40
CA GLU A 15 -6.44 -8.20 -17.82
C GLU A 15 -7.39 -8.77 -16.75
N LEU A 16 -6.99 -8.77 -15.47
CA LEU A 16 -7.86 -9.14 -14.35
C LEU A 16 -9.06 -8.20 -14.22
N ALA A 17 -8.88 -6.88 -14.36
CA ALA A 17 -9.97 -5.93 -14.32
C ALA A 17 -10.98 -6.18 -15.45
N GLY A 18 -10.48 -6.50 -16.65
CA GLY A 18 -11.30 -6.91 -17.79
C GLY A 18 -12.05 -8.22 -17.55
N ALA A 19 -11.40 -9.23 -16.94
CA ALA A 19 -12.03 -10.49 -16.57
C ALA A 19 -13.11 -10.30 -15.49
N VAL A 20 -12.86 -9.49 -14.47
CA VAL A 20 -13.85 -9.07 -13.46
C VAL A 20 -15.04 -8.39 -14.14
N ALA A 21 -14.80 -7.36 -14.96
CA ALA A 21 -15.86 -6.59 -15.62
C ALA A 21 -16.76 -7.47 -16.50
N ARG A 22 -16.15 -8.36 -17.29
CA ARG A 22 -16.85 -9.29 -18.20
C ARG A 22 -17.34 -10.58 -17.53
N ARG A 23 -17.00 -10.79 -16.25
CA ARG A 23 -17.24 -12.03 -15.48
C ARG A 23 -16.72 -13.27 -16.21
N LYS A 24 -15.47 -13.19 -16.67
CA LYS A 24 -14.76 -14.30 -17.30
C LYS A 24 -13.93 -15.03 -16.27
N ARG A 25 -13.99 -16.36 -16.28
CA ARG A 25 -13.15 -17.21 -15.43
C ARG A 25 -11.68 -17.02 -15.81
N VAL A 26 -10.81 -17.11 -14.82
CA VAL A 26 -9.37 -17.04 -15.03
C VAL A 26 -8.68 -18.29 -14.51
N HIS A 27 -7.69 -18.77 -15.25
CA HIS A 27 -6.76 -19.80 -14.79
C HIS A 27 -5.52 -19.12 -14.23
N LEU A 28 -5.12 -19.51 -13.02
CA LEU A 28 -3.98 -18.91 -12.31
C LEU A 28 -2.94 -19.97 -11.98
N ARG A 29 -1.71 -19.74 -12.41
CA ARG A 29 -0.53 -20.36 -11.79
C ARG A 29 -0.08 -19.48 -10.63
N TYR A 30 -0.21 -19.97 -9.40
CA TYR A 30 -0.11 -19.14 -8.19
C TYR A 30 0.93 -19.67 -7.22
N ASP A 31 1.89 -18.82 -6.85
CA ASP A 31 2.89 -19.09 -5.83
C ASP A 31 2.26 -19.02 -4.42
N LYS A 32 2.16 -20.17 -3.76
CA LYS A 32 1.79 -20.28 -2.35
C LYS A 32 3.05 -20.52 -1.53
N PHE A 33 3.84 -19.47 -1.32
CA PHE A 33 5.00 -19.50 -0.42
C PHE A 33 5.99 -20.60 -0.83
N GLY A 34 6.47 -20.57 -2.07
CA GLY A 34 7.42 -21.52 -2.64
C GLY A 34 6.79 -22.77 -3.28
N ALA A 35 5.50 -23.03 -3.03
CA ALA A 35 4.76 -24.10 -3.70
C ALA A 35 3.83 -23.52 -4.77
N VAL A 36 4.16 -23.76 -6.04
CA VAL A 36 3.33 -23.33 -7.17
C VAL A 36 2.14 -24.27 -7.32
N THR A 37 0.96 -23.68 -7.48
CA THR A 37 -0.29 -24.43 -7.68
C THR A 37 -1.12 -23.78 -8.78
N GLU A 38 -1.79 -24.60 -9.57
CA GLU A 38 -2.71 -24.15 -10.61
C GLU A 38 -4.16 -24.20 -10.10
N ARG A 39 -4.97 -23.22 -10.51
CA ARG A 39 -6.34 -23.06 -10.02
C ARG A 39 -7.19 -22.22 -10.94
N ASP A 40 -8.42 -22.69 -11.16
CA ASP A 40 -9.46 -21.87 -11.78
C ASP A 40 -10.14 -20.99 -10.72
N VAL A 41 -10.31 -19.72 -11.08
CA VAL A 41 -10.91 -18.71 -10.22
C VAL A 41 -11.97 -17.95 -10.99
N ASP A 42 -13.15 -17.79 -10.38
CA ASP A 42 -14.17 -16.86 -10.84
C ASP A 42 -13.89 -15.49 -10.18
N PRO A 43 -13.32 -14.51 -10.91
CA PRO A 43 -12.86 -13.25 -10.33
C PRO A 43 -14.04 -12.32 -10.00
N TYR A 44 -14.41 -12.25 -8.73
CA TYR A 44 -15.53 -11.43 -8.27
C TYR A 44 -15.18 -9.94 -8.23
N GLY A 45 -13.97 -9.61 -7.79
CA GLY A 45 -13.49 -8.22 -7.74
C GLY A 45 -12.01 -8.09 -7.40
N LEU A 46 -11.48 -6.90 -7.59
CA LEU A 46 -10.12 -6.51 -7.19
C LEU A 46 -10.20 -5.58 -5.97
N ALA A 47 -9.15 -5.53 -5.18
CA ALA A 47 -9.06 -4.58 -4.08
C ALA A 47 -7.60 -4.23 -3.83
N PHE A 48 -7.32 -2.96 -3.68
CA PHE A 48 -6.03 -2.47 -3.25
C PHE A 48 -6.09 -2.17 -1.77
N ARG A 49 -5.38 -2.95 -0.95
CA ARG A 49 -5.30 -2.71 0.51
C ARG A 49 -3.92 -2.96 1.06
N GLY A 50 -3.50 -2.19 2.05
CA GLY A 50 -2.19 -2.37 2.70
C GLY A 50 -1.00 -2.43 1.73
N GLY A 51 -1.10 -1.71 0.60
CA GLY A 51 -0.07 -1.72 -0.43
C GLY A 51 -0.01 -2.97 -1.31
N THR A 52 -1.06 -3.79 -1.40
CA THR A 52 -1.05 -4.93 -2.35
C THR A 52 -2.39 -5.04 -3.04
N TRP A 53 -2.34 -5.32 -4.35
CA TRP A 53 -3.51 -5.70 -5.12
C TRP A 53 -3.93 -7.11 -4.75
N ARG A 54 -5.21 -7.26 -4.46
CA ARG A 54 -5.84 -8.53 -4.14
C ARG A 54 -6.94 -8.81 -5.15
N LEU A 55 -6.98 -10.02 -5.66
CA LEU A 55 -8.12 -10.57 -6.37
C LEU A 55 -8.98 -11.34 -5.37
N VAL A 56 -10.26 -11.02 -5.31
CA VAL A 56 -11.25 -11.79 -4.55
C VAL A 56 -12.08 -12.59 -5.54
N GLY A 57 -12.21 -13.89 -5.33
CA GLY A 57 -12.96 -14.74 -6.23
C GLY A 57 -13.26 -16.11 -5.65
N TYR A 58 -14.12 -16.86 -6.33
CA TYR A 58 -14.40 -18.25 -5.98
C TYR A 58 -13.32 -19.17 -6.57
N CYS A 59 -12.64 -19.90 -5.69
CA CYS A 59 -11.58 -20.82 -6.07
C CYS A 59 -12.18 -22.21 -6.30
N HIS A 60 -12.18 -22.70 -7.54
CA HIS A 60 -12.75 -24.01 -7.87
C HIS A 60 -11.97 -25.17 -7.23
N LEU A 61 -10.65 -25.03 -7.09
CA LEU A 61 -9.81 -25.99 -6.39
C LEU A 61 -10.20 -26.13 -4.89
N ARG A 62 -10.61 -25.04 -4.25
CA ARG A 62 -10.94 -25.02 -2.81
C ARG A 62 -12.44 -24.96 -2.53
N LYS A 63 -13.27 -24.91 -3.58
CA LYS A 63 -14.73 -24.81 -3.53
C LYS A 63 -15.23 -23.71 -2.58
N ALA A 64 -14.51 -22.59 -2.53
CA ALA A 64 -14.80 -21.51 -1.60
C ALA A 64 -14.23 -20.17 -2.10
N GLN A 65 -14.80 -19.07 -1.59
CA GLN A 65 -14.25 -17.74 -1.80
C GLN A 65 -12.84 -17.65 -1.19
N ARG A 66 -11.91 -17.04 -1.93
CA ARG A 66 -10.53 -16.82 -1.52
C ARG A 66 -10.06 -15.44 -1.97
N VAL A 67 -8.99 -15.00 -1.32
CA VAL A 67 -8.29 -13.75 -1.63
C VAL A 67 -6.89 -14.12 -2.11
N PHE A 68 -6.51 -13.62 -3.28
CA PHE A 68 -5.25 -13.90 -3.96
C PHE A 68 -4.45 -12.61 -4.06
N LEU A 69 -3.17 -12.62 -3.71
CA LEU A 69 -2.28 -11.48 -3.96
C LEU A 69 -1.90 -11.48 -5.44
N VAL A 70 -2.18 -10.38 -6.15
CA VAL A 70 -1.90 -10.29 -7.61
C VAL A 70 -0.40 -10.45 -7.90
N ASP A 71 0.44 -9.99 -6.98
CA ASP A 71 1.90 -10.13 -7.06
C ASP A 71 2.39 -11.59 -7.00
N ARG A 72 1.54 -12.54 -6.54
CA ARG A 72 1.86 -13.97 -6.46
C ARG A 72 1.30 -14.81 -7.62
N ILE A 73 0.63 -14.16 -8.55
CA ILE A 73 0.23 -14.82 -9.79
C ILE A 73 1.49 -14.91 -10.65
N GLU A 74 1.92 -16.10 -11.03
CA GLU A 74 3.04 -16.27 -11.96
C GLU A 74 2.54 -16.15 -13.40
N GLN A 75 1.41 -16.80 -13.69
CA GLN A 75 0.74 -16.79 -15.00
C GLN A 75 -0.76 -16.60 -14.82
N LEU A 76 -1.36 -15.90 -15.78
CA LEU A 76 -2.77 -15.57 -15.84
C LEU A 76 -3.27 -15.88 -17.25
N GLU A 77 -4.34 -16.66 -17.34
CA GLU A 77 -5.06 -16.88 -18.59
C GLU A 77 -6.54 -16.57 -18.36
N VAL A 78 -7.13 -15.78 -19.26
CA VAL A 78 -8.56 -15.45 -19.20
C VAL A 78 -9.32 -16.38 -20.15
N ASN A 79 -10.44 -16.93 -19.69
CA ASN A 79 -11.31 -17.69 -20.57
C ASN A 79 -11.93 -16.76 -21.64
N GLU A 80 -11.57 -16.98 -22.90
CA GLU A 80 -12.09 -16.20 -24.04
C GLU A 80 -13.30 -16.85 -24.73
N GLN A 81 -13.70 -18.06 -24.31
CA GLN A 81 -14.86 -18.72 -24.90
C GLN A 81 -16.13 -17.90 -24.65
N LYS A 82 -16.96 -17.73 -25.68
CA LYS A 82 -18.20 -16.91 -25.65
C LYS A 82 -17.96 -15.52 -25.01
N PRO A 83 -17.25 -14.60 -25.70
CA PRO A 83 -16.80 -13.33 -25.13
C PRO A 83 -17.92 -12.42 -24.59
N SER A 84 -19.12 -12.54 -25.15
CA SER A 84 -20.30 -11.75 -24.79
C SER A 84 -21.13 -12.35 -23.65
N GLN A 85 -20.80 -13.56 -23.17
CA GLN A 85 -21.52 -14.22 -22.08
C GLN A 85 -20.65 -14.31 -20.82
N PRO A 86 -21.22 -14.01 -19.63
CA PRO A 86 -20.53 -14.20 -18.37
C PRO A 86 -20.38 -15.70 -18.06
N ASP A 87 -19.24 -16.10 -17.53
CA ASP A 87 -18.97 -17.50 -17.16
C ASP A 87 -19.57 -17.87 -15.79
N PHE A 88 -19.83 -16.88 -14.95
CA PHE A 88 -20.32 -17.06 -13.59
C PHE A 88 -21.22 -15.89 -13.14
N GLN A 89 -21.96 -16.14 -12.07
CA GLN A 89 -22.72 -15.12 -11.34
C GLN A 89 -21.99 -14.76 -10.06
N ILE A 90 -22.10 -13.49 -9.68
CA ILE A 90 -21.54 -12.98 -8.43
C ILE A 90 -22.67 -13.02 -7.40
N PRO A 91 -22.41 -13.45 -6.15
CA PRO A 91 -23.41 -13.38 -5.09
C PRO A 91 -23.98 -11.97 -4.93
N ASP A 92 -25.29 -11.89 -4.71
CA ASP A 92 -25.96 -10.61 -4.46
C ASP A 92 -25.37 -9.93 -3.22
N GLY A 93 -25.18 -8.60 -3.30
CA GLY A 93 -24.61 -7.80 -2.22
C GLY A 93 -23.10 -7.96 -2.01
N PHE A 94 -22.38 -8.69 -2.88
CA PHE A 94 -20.93 -8.84 -2.76
C PHE A 94 -20.17 -7.51 -2.89
N ASP A 95 -19.33 -7.19 -1.90
CA ASP A 95 -18.38 -6.08 -1.91
C ASP A 95 -16.93 -6.59 -1.88
N ALA A 96 -16.14 -6.24 -2.90
CA ALA A 96 -14.76 -6.71 -3.02
C ALA A 96 -13.86 -6.07 -1.96
N GLY A 97 -14.16 -4.85 -1.53
CA GLY A 97 -13.43 -4.14 -0.48
C GLY A 97 -13.62 -4.76 0.89
N GLU A 98 -14.85 -5.11 1.24
CA GLU A 98 -15.16 -5.84 2.48
C GLU A 98 -14.49 -7.22 2.47
N ALA A 99 -14.65 -7.96 1.38
CA ALA A 99 -14.07 -9.30 1.25
C ALA A 99 -12.53 -9.29 1.28
N ALA A 100 -11.88 -8.30 0.65
CA ALA A 100 -10.43 -8.12 0.73
C ALA A 100 -9.97 -7.47 2.05
N GLY A 101 -10.90 -6.82 2.76
CA GLY A 101 -10.70 -6.25 4.08
C GLY A 101 -10.74 -7.25 5.22
N ARG A 102 -11.22 -8.47 4.96
CA ARG A 102 -11.21 -9.57 5.93
C ARG A 102 -9.82 -9.76 6.50
N ARG A 103 -9.76 -9.90 7.82
CA ARG A 103 -8.52 -10.13 8.54
C ARG A 103 -7.91 -11.49 8.15
N PRO A 104 -6.58 -11.65 8.28
CA PRO A 104 -5.92 -12.91 7.91
C PRO A 104 -6.53 -14.17 8.52
N TRP A 105 -7.12 -14.06 9.71
CA TRP A 105 -7.79 -15.17 10.42
C TRP A 105 -9.25 -15.43 10.02
N GLN A 106 -9.85 -14.52 9.25
CA GLN A 106 -11.20 -14.63 8.69
C GLN A 106 -11.19 -15.12 7.25
N TRP A 107 -10.00 -15.27 6.65
CA TRP A 107 -9.87 -15.87 5.34
C TRP A 107 -10.39 -17.30 5.40
N ALA A 108 -11.24 -17.67 4.44
CA ALA A 108 -11.78 -19.00 4.44
C ALA A 108 -10.63 -20.02 4.34
N GLY A 109 -10.69 -21.08 5.14
CA GLY A 109 -9.57 -22.00 5.35
C GLY A 109 -10.06 -23.35 5.86
N ALA A 110 -10.75 -23.33 6.99
CA ALA A 110 -11.37 -24.48 7.65
C ALA A 110 -12.76 -24.12 8.20
N GLU A 111 -13.42 -25.11 8.81
CA GLU A 111 -14.60 -24.87 9.64
C GLU A 111 -14.29 -23.82 10.72
N PRO A 112 -15.17 -22.84 10.94
CA PRO A 112 -14.95 -21.81 11.94
C PRO A 112 -14.78 -22.41 13.34
N MET A 113 -13.74 -21.98 14.05
CA MET A 113 -13.53 -22.29 15.46
C MET A 113 -13.53 -21.01 16.30
N GLU A 114 -13.92 -21.11 17.56
CA GLU A 114 -13.77 -20.01 18.51
C GLU A 114 -12.39 -20.07 19.14
N VAL A 115 -11.67 -18.94 19.13
CA VAL A 115 -10.36 -18.77 19.78
C VAL A 115 -10.46 -17.63 20.79
N THR A 116 -10.01 -17.88 22.01
CA THR A 116 -9.95 -16.88 23.08
C THR A 116 -8.56 -16.29 23.15
N LEU A 117 -8.48 -14.97 23.04
CA LEU A 117 -7.28 -14.18 23.26
C LEU A 117 -7.33 -13.54 24.65
N ARG A 118 -6.17 -13.40 25.28
CA ARG A 118 -5.96 -12.62 26.50
C ARG A 118 -5.02 -11.47 26.21
N PHE A 119 -5.25 -10.34 26.86
CA PHE A 119 -4.47 -9.10 26.69
C PHE A 119 -3.75 -8.78 28.00
N ALA A 120 -2.47 -8.42 27.90
CA ALA A 120 -1.71 -7.96 29.05
C ALA A 120 -2.28 -6.62 29.56
N PRO A 121 -2.16 -6.31 30.86
CA PRO A 121 -2.55 -5.01 31.40
C PRO A 121 -1.96 -3.87 30.58
N GLY A 122 -2.78 -2.89 30.23
CA GLY A 122 -2.40 -1.78 29.39
C GLY A 122 -2.42 -2.06 27.88
N SER A 123 -2.77 -3.27 27.44
CA SER A 123 -2.88 -3.64 26.01
C SER A 123 -4.32 -3.91 25.56
N GLU A 124 -5.33 -3.55 26.37
CA GLU A 124 -6.75 -3.85 26.16
C GLU A 124 -7.30 -3.24 24.85
N LEU A 125 -6.79 -2.07 24.45
CA LEU A 125 -7.16 -1.42 23.18
C LEU A 125 -6.72 -2.22 21.94
N LEU A 126 -5.80 -3.19 22.08
CA LEU A 126 -5.45 -4.06 20.97
C LEU A 126 -6.64 -4.95 20.55
N ALA A 127 -7.51 -5.33 21.49
CA ALA A 127 -8.69 -6.13 21.17
C ALA A 127 -9.51 -5.45 20.07
N GLU A 128 -9.76 -4.15 20.22
CA GLU A 128 -10.50 -3.35 19.25
C GLU A 128 -9.68 -3.03 18.00
N ARG A 129 -8.46 -2.51 18.19
CA ARG A 129 -7.68 -1.91 17.10
C ARG A 129 -7.00 -2.94 16.20
N ALA A 130 -6.62 -4.08 16.76
CA ALA A 130 -5.86 -5.11 16.06
C ALA A 130 -6.66 -6.39 15.80
N PHE A 131 -7.68 -6.70 16.61
CA PHE A 131 -8.42 -7.96 16.53
C PHE A 131 -9.93 -7.80 16.26
N ASP A 132 -10.40 -6.57 16.03
CA ASP A 132 -11.80 -6.25 15.74
C ASP A 132 -12.80 -6.73 16.81
N ALA A 133 -12.37 -6.82 18.07
CA ALA A 133 -13.17 -7.23 19.22
C ALA A 133 -13.41 -6.07 20.21
N PRO A 134 -14.42 -6.11 21.08
CA PRO A 134 -14.58 -5.08 22.11
C PRO A 134 -13.31 -4.95 22.96
N ALA A 135 -12.97 -3.71 23.37
CA ALA A 135 -11.85 -3.46 24.27
C ALA A 135 -12.04 -4.22 25.60
N GLY A 136 -10.98 -4.88 26.07
CA GLY A 136 -11.03 -5.68 27.30
C GLY A 136 -9.77 -6.51 27.51
N ASP A 137 -9.73 -7.24 28.63
CA ASP A 137 -8.63 -8.14 29.00
C ASP A 137 -8.72 -9.51 28.29
N SER A 138 -9.85 -9.80 27.64
CA SER A 138 -10.12 -11.01 26.87
C SER A 138 -11.00 -10.74 25.66
N ALA A 139 -10.79 -11.48 24.57
CA ALA A 139 -11.63 -11.44 23.39
C ALA A 139 -11.86 -12.84 22.81
N ARG A 140 -13.11 -13.16 22.47
CA ARG A 140 -13.46 -14.38 21.72
C ARG A 140 -13.61 -14.04 20.24
N LEU A 141 -12.86 -14.75 19.41
CA LEU A 141 -12.83 -14.56 17.95
C LEU A 141 -13.32 -15.80 17.23
N ARG A 142 -14.15 -15.60 16.21
CA ARG A 142 -14.46 -16.65 15.23
C ARG A 142 -13.36 -16.69 14.17
N VAL A 143 -12.65 -17.81 14.09
CA VAL A 143 -11.44 -17.99 13.28
C VAL A 143 -11.65 -19.10 12.26
N THR A 144 -11.36 -18.80 10.99
CA THR A 144 -11.42 -19.75 9.87
C THR A 144 -10.05 -20.08 9.30
N HIS A 145 -9.01 -19.34 9.73
CA HIS A 145 -7.63 -19.54 9.33
C HIS A 145 -6.69 -19.26 10.51
N LEU A 146 -6.31 -20.32 11.22
CA LEU A 146 -5.55 -20.23 12.46
C LEU A 146 -4.16 -19.60 12.29
N ASP A 147 -3.39 -20.00 11.27
CA ASP A 147 -2.06 -19.42 11.01
C ASP A 147 -2.13 -17.90 10.81
N GLY A 148 -3.18 -17.45 10.12
CA GLY A 148 -3.47 -16.02 9.96
C GLY A 148 -3.69 -15.30 11.29
N LEU A 149 -4.32 -15.95 12.28
CA LEU A 149 -4.45 -15.37 13.62
C LEU A 149 -3.10 -15.37 14.34
N LEU A 150 -2.39 -16.50 14.32
CA LEU A 150 -1.13 -16.66 15.03
C LEU A 150 -0.08 -15.63 14.58
N THR A 151 0.04 -15.37 13.28
CA THR A 151 0.93 -14.30 12.78
C THR A 151 0.61 -12.92 13.37
N GLN A 152 -0.67 -12.63 13.62
CA GLN A 152 -1.11 -11.33 14.16
C GLN A 152 -0.92 -11.25 15.67
N VAL A 153 -1.17 -12.35 16.39
CA VAL A 153 -0.91 -12.47 17.83
C VAL A 153 0.59 -12.35 18.12
N LEU A 154 1.41 -13.17 17.45
CA LEU A 154 2.87 -13.19 17.65
C LEU A 154 3.52 -11.83 17.33
N ALA A 155 3.00 -11.10 16.33
CA ALA A 155 3.46 -9.74 16.01
C ALA A 155 3.34 -8.74 17.18
N GLN A 156 2.48 -9.04 18.18
CA GLN A 156 2.31 -8.23 19.40
C GLN A 156 3.23 -8.65 20.55
N GLY A 157 4.03 -9.71 20.39
CA GLY A 157 4.91 -10.21 21.44
C GLY A 157 4.14 -10.80 22.62
N ASP A 158 4.53 -10.43 23.84
CA ASP A 158 3.91 -10.89 25.09
C ASP A 158 2.62 -10.15 25.49
N ARG A 159 2.21 -9.17 24.68
CA ARG A 159 1.04 -8.31 24.98
C ARG A 159 -0.30 -8.98 24.70
N VAL A 160 -0.30 -10.00 23.85
CA VAL A 160 -1.48 -10.78 23.48
C VAL A 160 -1.08 -12.24 23.37
N TRP A 161 -1.87 -13.14 23.94
CA TRP A 161 -1.65 -14.58 23.78
C TRP A 161 -2.97 -15.32 23.61
N VAL A 162 -2.86 -16.54 23.09
CA VAL A 162 -4.00 -17.44 22.88
C VAL A 162 -4.20 -18.28 24.13
N GLU A 163 -5.34 -18.14 24.80
CA GLU A 163 -5.71 -18.97 25.95
C GLU A 163 -6.24 -20.34 25.50
N GLY A 164 -7.08 -20.37 24.48
CA GLY A 164 -7.64 -21.61 23.95
C GLY A 164 -8.27 -21.41 22.56
N PRO A 165 -8.55 -22.49 21.83
CA PRO A 165 -8.45 -23.90 22.23
C PRO A 165 -7.00 -24.41 22.19
N ALA A 166 -6.75 -25.60 22.76
CA ALA A 166 -5.41 -26.18 22.88
C ALA A 166 -4.64 -26.27 21.55
N GLN A 167 -5.34 -26.51 20.44
CA GLN A 167 -4.74 -26.50 19.10
C GLN A 167 -4.10 -25.15 18.75
N ALA A 168 -4.78 -24.04 19.08
CA ALA A 168 -4.34 -22.69 18.78
C ALA A 168 -3.19 -22.26 19.69
N SER A 169 -3.29 -22.54 21.00
CA SER A 169 -2.20 -22.24 21.95
C SER A 169 -0.95 -23.08 21.68
N THR A 170 -1.10 -24.36 21.33
CA THR A 170 0.02 -25.23 20.93
C THR A 170 0.71 -24.73 19.65
N GLY A 171 -0.07 -24.26 18.67
CA GLY A 171 0.47 -23.66 17.45
C GLY A 171 1.33 -22.42 17.74
N ALA A 172 0.86 -21.54 18.63
CA ALA A 172 1.61 -20.37 19.05
C ALA A 172 2.91 -20.74 19.79
N ARG A 173 2.84 -21.67 20.77
CA ARG A 173 4.03 -22.17 21.49
C ARG A 173 5.07 -22.73 20.54
N ARG A 174 4.65 -23.56 19.57
CA ARG A 174 5.56 -24.15 18.58
C ARG A 174 6.27 -23.08 17.76
N ALA A 175 5.54 -22.06 17.28
CA ALA A 175 6.13 -20.96 16.52
C ALA A 175 7.16 -20.17 17.36
N LEU A 176 6.85 -19.90 18.64
CA LEU A 176 7.77 -19.24 19.57
C LEU A 176 9.02 -20.07 19.84
N MET A 177 8.88 -21.39 20.00
CA MET A 177 10.04 -22.29 20.17
C MET A 177 10.95 -22.30 18.93
N VAL A 178 10.39 -22.30 17.72
CA VAL A 178 11.18 -22.19 16.48
C VAL A 178 11.93 -20.85 16.44
N LEU A 179 11.28 -19.76 16.81
CA LEU A 179 11.91 -18.44 16.89
C LEU A 179 13.05 -18.41 17.92
N LEU A 180 12.87 -19.04 19.09
CA LEU A 180 13.93 -19.16 20.10
C LEU A 180 15.12 -19.95 19.59
N ASP A 181 14.89 -21.10 18.96
CA ASP A 181 15.94 -21.94 18.38
C ASP A 181 16.75 -21.17 17.33
N GLN A 182 16.08 -20.51 16.38
CA GLN A 182 16.74 -19.70 15.34
C GLN A 182 17.58 -18.55 15.89
N HIS A 183 17.20 -18.00 17.04
CA HIS A 183 17.89 -16.88 17.70
C HIS A 183 18.75 -17.33 18.89
N SER A 184 18.95 -18.64 19.05
CA SER A 184 19.87 -19.23 20.03
C SER A 184 21.26 -19.33 19.40
N GLY A 185 22.15 -18.39 19.74
CA GLY A 185 23.53 -18.36 19.24
C GLY A 185 23.72 -17.50 17.98
N ALA A 186 24.90 -17.61 17.37
CA ALA A 186 25.25 -16.87 16.16
C ALA A 186 24.47 -17.40 14.94
N SER A 187 24.05 -16.50 14.04
CA SER A 187 23.43 -16.94 12.79
C SER A 187 24.47 -17.61 11.89
N SER A 188 24.10 -18.70 11.23
CA SER A 188 24.97 -19.32 10.23
C SER A 188 25.03 -18.46 8.97
N PRO A 189 26.22 -18.21 8.41
CA PRO A 189 26.33 -17.57 7.11
C PRO A 189 25.76 -18.48 6.02
N VAL A 190 24.94 -17.93 5.13
CA VAL A 190 24.40 -18.64 3.96
C VAL A 190 24.93 -17.96 2.72
N GLU A 191 25.48 -18.75 1.79
CA GLU A 191 26.01 -18.20 0.56
C GLU A 191 24.90 -17.59 -0.32
N PRO A 192 25.18 -16.45 -0.97
CA PRO A 192 24.26 -15.89 -1.95
C PRO A 192 24.03 -16.91 -3.07
N ALA A 193 22.81 -16.92 -3.63
CA ALA A 193 22.57 -17.73 -4.82
C ALA A 193 23.54 -17.29 -5.92
N ALA A 194 24.14 -18.26 -6.62
CA ALA A 194 24.84 -17.95 -7.87
C ALA A 194 23.90 -17.09 -8.73
N ALA A 195 24.41 -15.99 -9.28
CA ALA A 195 23.61 -15.12 -10.12
C ALA A 195 23.01 -15.97 -11.24
N SER A 196 21.70 -16.21 -11.19
CA SER A 196 20.98 -16.72 -12.35
C SER A 196 21.25 -15.72 -13.47
N GLU A 197 21.75 -16.21 -14.60
CA GLU A 197 22.15 -15.38 -15.75
C GLU A 197 21.10 -14.28 -15.96
N PRO A 198 21.53 -13.01 -16.09
CA PRO A 198 20.60 -11.94 -16.34
C PRO A 198 19.84 -12.31 -17.61
N VAL A 199 18.50 -12.39 -17.52
CA VAL A 199 17.64 -12.31 -18.70
C VAL A 199 18.10 -11.06 -19.43
N GLU A 200 18.69 -11.24 -20.61
CA GLU A 200 19.26 -10.18 -21.42
C GLU A 200 18.22 -9.05 -21.55
N LYS A 201 18.44 -7.98 -20.78
CA LYS A 201 17.87 -6.69 -21.13
C LYS A 201 18.54 -6.31 -22.44
N ALA A 202 17.78 -6.41 -23.53
CA ALA A 202 18.17 -5.92 -24.84
C ALA A 202 18.77 -4.51 -24.68
N ALA A 203 20.08 -4.43 -24.89
CA ALA A 203 20.83 -3.20 -24.83
C ALA A 203 20.36 -2.28 -25.96
N GLN A 204 19.78 -1.14 -25.61
CA GLN A 204 19.63 -0.03 -26.54
C GLN A 204 20.95 0.76 -26.58
N PRO A 205 21.38 1.24 -27.76
CA PRO A 205 22.70 1.80 -27.96
C PRO A 205 22.85 3.16 -27.24
N ALA A 206 24.01 3.34 -26.63
CA ALA A 206 24.42 4.58 -25.98
C ALA A 206 24.64 5.70 -27.02
N GLY A 207 23.87 6.78 -26.89
CA GLY A 207 24.01 7.99 -27.72
C GLY A 207 23.55 9.27 -27.00
N LYS A 208 24.51 9.93 -26.34
CA LYS A 208 24.62 11.38 -26.05
C LYS A 208 23.37 12.19 -25.62
N ARG A 209 23.26 12.39 -24.29
CA ARG A 209 23.32 13.66 -23.53
C ARG A 209 22.55 13.43 -22.22
N ALA A 210 23.25 13.50 -21.09
CA ALA A 210 22.65 13.36 -19.77
C ALA A 210 21.78 14.60 -19.46
N SER A 211 20.50 14.56 -19.85
CA SER A 211 19.49 15.37 -19.20
C SER A 211 19.13 14.69 -17.87
N LYS A 212 19.05 15.49 -16.81
CA LYS A 212 18.69 15.06 -15.46
C LYS A 212 17.30 14.40 -15.54
N GLN A 213 17.21 13.08 -15.55
CA GLN A 213 15.92 12.39 -15.62
C GLN A 213 15.11 12.75 -14.36
N LEU A 214 14.10 13.60 -14.56
CA LEU A 214 13.11 13.90 -13.53
C LEU A 214 12.34 12.63 -13.18
N GLU A 215 12.00 12.50 -11.90
CA GLU A 215 11.10 11.45 -11.42
C GLU A 215 9.79 11.48 -12.24
N PRO A 216 9.30 10.33 -12.74
CA PRO A 216 8.14 10.27 -13.65
C PRO A 216 6.88 10.98 -13.16
N GLN A 217 6.73 11.12 -11.84
CA GLN A 217 5.61 11.80 -11.18
C GLN A 217 5.70 13.33 -11.29
N GLU A 218 6.91 13.87 -11.19
CA GLU A 218 7.17 15.31 -11.34
C GLU A 218 6.96 15.72 -12.80
N ARG A 219 7.43 14.88 -13.74
CA ARG A 219 7.17 15.08 -15.17
C ARG A 219 5.68 15.02 -15.50
N LEU A 220 4.93 14.08 -14.92
CA LEU A 220 3.47 14.00 -15.13
C LEU A 220 2.74 15.23 -14.56
N ARG A 221 3.09 15.67 -13.35
CA ARG A 221 2.52 16.88 -12.74
C ARG A 221 2.80 18.11 -13.60
N ARG A 222 4.04 18.23 -14.09
CA ARG A 222 4.48 19.29 -15.00
C ARG A 222 3.65 19.32 -16.28
N LEU A 223 3.53 18.19 -16.98
CA LEU A 223 2.73 18.05 -18.20
C LEU A 223 1.25 18.44 -18.00
N LEU A 224 0.67 18.10 -16.83
CA LEU A 224 -0.72 18.46 -16.49
C LEU A 224 -0.93 19.97 -16.24
N LEU A 225 0.14 20.73 -15.94
CA LEU A 225 0.07 22.16 -15.61
C LEU A 225 0.40 23.08 -16.79
N ILE A 226 1.15 22.60 -17.79
CA ILE A 226 1.54 23.38 -18.98
C ILE A 226 0.32 23.90 -19.75
N VAL A 227 -0.61 23.02 -20.11
CA VAL A 227 -1.80 23.39 -20.91
C VAL A 227 -2.70 24.40 -20.19
N PRO A 228 -3.07 24.21 -18.89
CA PRO A 228 -3.83 25.21 -18.15
C PRO A 228 -3.11 26.56 -17.99
N ALA A 229 -1.79 26.56 -17.76
CA ALA A 229 -1.00 27.78 -17.59
C ALA A 229 -0.90 28.58 -18.91
N ALA A 230 -0.61 27.92 -20.02
CA ALA A 230 -0.57 28.54 -21.34
C ALA A 230 -1.94 29.11 -21.76
N ARG A 231 -3.06 28.45 -21.40
CA ARG A 231 -4.42 28.95 -21.67
C ARG A 231 -4.81 30.19 -20.87
N ARG A 232 -4.29 30.37 -19.66
CA ARG A 232 -4.59 31.57 -18.85
C ARG A 232 -4.02 32.83 -19.48
N ARG A 233 -2.95 32.69 -20.27
CA ARG A 233 -2.26 33.79 -20.95
C ARG A 233 -1.93 33.39 -22.39
N PRO A 234 -2.91 33.42 -23.30
CA PRO A 234 -2.67 33.07 -24.71
C PRO A 234 -1.55 33.91 -25.32
N GLY A 235 -0.57 33.26 -25.96
CA GLY A 235 0.59 33.94 -26.52
C GLY A 235 1.68 34.30 -25.51
N ILE A 236 1.67 33.71 -24.31
CA ILE A 236 2.76 33.80 -23.33
C ILE A 236 4.08 33.33 -23.95
N ARG A 237 5.17 34.03 -23.64
CA ARG A 237 6.50 33.61 -24.08
C ARG A 237 6.96 32.34 -23.35
N VAL A 238 7.66 31.46 -24.04
CA VAL A 238 8.23 30.22 -23.48
C VAL A 238 9.02 30.51 -22.20
N GLU A 239 9.83 31.56 -22.17
CA GLU A 239 10.67 31.90 -21.02
C GLU A 239 9.84 32.36 -19.81
N GLU A 240 8.71 33.00 -20.05
CA GLU A 240 7.79 33.46 -19.00
C GLU A 240 6.94 32.31 -18.47
N LEU A 241 6.50 31.41 -19.34
CA LEU A 241 5.77 30.19 -18.96
C LEU A 241 6.68 29.24 -18.18
N ALA A 242 7.93 29.07 -18.62
CA ALA A 242 8.93 28.26 -17.92
C ALA A 242 9.17 28.81 -16.51
N ARG A 243 9.29 30.13 -16.37
CA ARG A 243 9.45 30.79 -15.06
C ARG A 243 8.24 30.61 -14.14
N GLU A 244 7.02 30.67 -14.66
CA GLU A 244 5.79 30.42 -13.87
C GLU A 244 5.74 28.97 -13.36
N LEU A 245 6.19 28.02 -14.19
CA LEU A 245 6.14 26.59 -13.87
C LEU A 245 7.40 26.09 -13.15
N GLY A 246 8.40 26.95 -12.93
CA GLY A 246 9.66 26.58 -12.26
C GLY A 246 10.57 25.68 -13.11
N LEU A 247 10.54 25.84 -14.43
CA LEU A 247 11.24 24.99 -15.41
C LEU A 247 12.34 25.75 -16.16
N ALA A 248 13.32 25.03 -16.70
CA ALA A 248 14.18 25.59 -17.73
C ALA A 248 13.41 25.71 -19.07
N PRO A 249 13.68 26.75 -19.90
CA PRO A 249 13.03 26.91 -21.20
C PRO A 249 13.16 25.69 -22.11
N ASP A 250 14.34 25.06 -22.15
CA ASP A 250 14.60 23.86 -22.96
C ASP A 250 13.76 22.66 -22.48
N GLU A 251 13.59 22.49 -21.17
CA GLU A 251 12.77 21.42 -20.58
C GLU A 251 11.28 21.64 -20.85
N LEU A 252 10.83 22.90 -20.87
CA LEU A 252 9.47 23.24 -21.25
C LEU A 252 9.24 22.92 -22.73
N MET A 253 10.22 23.14 -23.61
CA MET A 253 10.09 22.81 -25.02
C MET A 253 10.01 21.31 -25.28
N GLU A 254 10.84 20.49 -24.63
CA GLU A 254 10.75 19.03 -24.73
C GLU A 254 9.37 18.49 -24.29
N ASP A 255 8.77 19.13 -23.29
CA ASP A 255 7.45 18.75 -22.80
C ASP A 255 6.30 19.27 -23.67
N ILE A 256 6.44 20.46 -24.28
CA ILE A 256 5.49 20.96 -25.27
C ILE A 256 5.49 20.06 -26.50
N ASP A 257 6.67 19.65 -26.98
CA ASP A 257 6.80 18.70 -28.09
C ASP A 257 6.14 17.37 -27.73
N LEU A 258 6.39 16.84 -26.53
CA LEU A 258 5.74 15.62 -26.04
C LEU A 258 4.21 15.75 -25.99
N LEU A 259 3.70 16.88 -25.49
CA LEU A 259 2.25 17.15 -25.44
C LEU A 259 1.62 17.17 -26.83
N GLY A 260 2.35 17.65 -27.85
CA GLY A 260 1.92 17.60 -29.25
C GLY A 260 1.68 16.18 -29.78
N PHE A 261 2.26 15.16 -29.16
CA PHE A 261 2.03 13.73 -29.49
C PHE A 261 0.99 13.05 -28.59
N VAL A 262 0.39 13.78 -27.65
CA VAL A 262 -0.65 13.25 -26.77
C VAL A 262 -2.01 13.47 -27.41
N GLY A 263 -2.74 12.40 -27.68
CA GLY A 263 -4.10 12.46 -28.21
C GLY A 263 -4.92 11.22 -27.88
N ARG A 264 -6.14 11.16 -28.41
CA ARG A 264 -7.03 10.01 -28.24
C ARG A 264 -6.88 9.02 -29.40
N PRO A 265 -7.03 7.70 -29.16
CA PRO A 265 -7.24 6.76 -30.27
C PRO A 265 -8.43 7.24 -31.14
N PRO A 266 -8.34 7.20 -32.47
CA PRO A 266 -7.36 6.48 -33.29
C PRO A 266 -6.04 7.23 -33.59
N PHE A 267 -5.78 8.38 -32.94
CA PHE A 267 -4.59 9.21 -33.10
C PHE A 267 -4.48 9.87 -34.48
N SER A 268 -5.61 10.35 -35.02
CA SER A 268 -5.60 11.19 -36.22
C SER A 268 -4.96 12.55 -35.91
N PRO A 269 -4.47 13.31 -36.90
CA PRO A 269 -3.91 14.65 -36.67
C PRO A 269 -4.81 15.59 -35.84
N ASP A 270 -6.13 15.47 -35.99
CA ASP A 270 -7.14 16.27 -35.27
C ASP A 270 -7.43 15.75 -33.83
N ASP A 271 -6.86 14.61 -33.43
CA ASP A 271 -7.08 13.97 -32.11
C ASP A 271 -5.99 14.30 -31.08
N LEU A 272 -4.94 15.02 -31.49
CA LEU A 272 -3.80 15.43 -30.68
C LEU A 272 -4.06 16.77 -29.96
N ILE A 273 -3.27 17.07 -28.92
CA ILE A 273 -3.26 18.40 -28.30
C ILE A 273 -2.49 19.34 -29.24
N ASP A 274 -3.19 20.31 -29.86
CA ASP A 274 -2.54 21.35 -30.67
C ASP A 274 -1.95 22.44 -29.76
N ILE A 275 -0.74 22.16 -29.28
CA ILE A 275 0.13 23.11 -28.60
C ILE A 275 1.35 23.37 -29.48
N SER A 276 1.58 24.64 -29.80
CA SER A 276 2.67 25.05 -30.68
C SER A 276 3.37 26.30 -30.14
N VAL A 277 4.60 26.50 -30.60
CA VAL A 277 5.39 27.71 -30.32
C VAL A 277 5.70 28.39 -31.64
N ASP A 278 5.34 29.67 -31.75
CA ASP A 278 5.61 30.46 -32.95
C ASP A 278 7.10 30.89 -33.04
N GLU A 279 7.49 31.43 -34.20
CA GLU A 279 8.86 31.95 -34.44
C GLU A 279 9.28 33.07 -33.47
N ARG A 280 8.34 33.65 -32.73
CA ARG A 280 8.57 34.71 -31.75
C ARG A 280 8.59 34.16 -30.31
N GLY A 281 8.61 32.84 -30.15
CA GLY A 281 8.67 32.14 -28.87
C GLY A 281 7.37 32.18 -28.09
N ARG A 282 6.22 32.37 -28.73
CA ARG A 282 4.91 32.42 -28.06
C ARG A 282 4.22 31.08 -28.11
N VAL A 283 3.81 30.62 -26.93
CA VAL A 283 3.05 29.39 -26.78
C VAL A 283 1.59 29.66 -27.10
N THR A 284 1.09 28.94 -28.10
CA THR A 284 -0.31 28.94 -28.50
C THR A 284 -0.87 27.55 -28.30
N VAL A 285 -1.97 27.46 -27.55
CA VAL A 285 -2.74 26.22 -27.42
C VAL A 285 -4.02 26.43 -28.19
N MET A 286 -4.09 25.84 -29.39
CA MET A 286 -5.34 25.72 -30.11
C MET A 286 -6.05 24.47 -29.59
N LEU A 287 -7.30 24.63 -29.22
CA LEU A 287 -8.19 23.52 -28.93
C LEU A 287 -9.30 23.63 -29.97
N ASP A 288 -9.01 23.22 -31.19
CA ASP A 288 -10.05 22.99 -32.21
C ASP A 288 -11.03 21.90 -31.73
N GLN A 289 -10.57 21.07 -30.80
CA GLN A 289 -11.38 20.38 -29.81
C GLN A 289 -12.10 21.41 -28.96
N SER A 290 -13.23 21.88 -29.48
CA SER A 290 -14.31 22.23 -28.60
C SER A 290 -14.42 21.07 -27.59
N PHE A 291 -14.11 21.37 -26.32
CA PHE A 291 -14.60 20.66 -25.14
C PHE A 291 -16.16 20.68 -25.09
N SER A 292 -16.82 20.84 -26.24
CA SER A 292 -18.26 20.82 -26.49
C SER A 292 -18.85 19.47 -26.14
N ARG A 293 -18.03 18.41 -26.12
CA ARG A 293 -18.37 17.13 -25.50
C ARG A 293 -17.36 16.79 -24.39
N PRO A 294 -17.83 16.51 -23.16
CA PRO A 294 -16.99 16.00 -22.10
C PRO A 294 -16.17 14.79 -22.58
N PRO A 295 -14.91 14.59 -22.11
CA PRO A 295 -14.17 13.37 -22.41
C PRO A 295 -15.02 12.16 -22.01
N GLN A 296 -15.29 11.27 -22.96
CA GLN A 296 -16.00 10.02 -22.70
C GLN A 296 -15.02 9.03 -22.09
N LEU A 297 -14.80 9.14 -20.77
CA LEU A 297 -14.10 8.10 -20.04
C LEU A 297 -14.92 6.81 -20.09
N THR A 298 -14.29 5.71 -20.47
CA THR A 298 -14.84 4.38 -20.19
C THR A 298 -14.89 4.17 -18.69
N ALA A 299 -15.78 3.29 -18.22
CA ALA A 299 -15.89 2.99 -16.79
C ALA A 299 -14.57 2.44 -16.21
N LEU A 300 -13.74 1.77 -17.02
CA LEU A 300 -12.41 1.28 -16.65
C LEU A 300 -11.38 2.41 -16.51
N GLU A 301 -11.41 3.42 -17.37
CA GLU A 301 -10.52 4.59 -17.28
C GLU A 301 -10.88 5.49 -16.10
N ALA A 302 -12.19 5.72 -15.88
CA ALA A 302 -12.67 6.43 -14.70
C ALA A 302 -12.25 5.71 -13.41
N LEU A 303 -12.28 4.38 -13.41
CA LEU A 303 -11.84 3.55 -12.28
C LEU A 303 -10.31 3.57 -12.11
N ALA A 304 -9.55 3.55 -13.20
CA ALA A 304 -8.09 3.67 -13.16
C ALA A 304 -7.65 5.03 -12.61
N LEU A 305 -8.32 6.12 -13.04
CA LEU A 305 -8.16 7.48 -12.52
C LEU A 305 -8.59 7.59 -11.05
N ALA A 306 -9.72 7.00 -10.67
CA ALA A 306 -10.17 6.96 -9.27
C ALA A 306 -9.18 6.23 -8.36
N GLY A 307 -8.71 5.06 -8.78
CA GLY A 307 -7.64 4.34 -8.09
C GLY A 307 -6.30 5.09 -8.10
N ALA A 308 -6.07 6.02 -9.03
CA ALA A 308 -4.87 6.85 -9.09
C ALA A 308 -4.87 8.01 -8.12
N ALA A 309 -5.96 8.75 -8.16
CA ALA A 309 -6.27 9.82 -7.26
C ALA A 309 -6.22 9.35 -5.80
N GLN A 310 -6.85 8.21 -5.51
CA GLN A 310 -6.81 7.57 -4.18
C GLN A 310 -5.39 7.11 -3.77
N GLU A 311 -4.56 6.68 -4.72
CA GLU A 311 -3.17 6.29 -4.43
C GLU A 311 -2.26 7.51 -4.18
N THR A 312 -2.50 8.60 -4.90
CA THR A 312 -1.63 9.77 -4.91
C THR A 312 -1.94 10.70 -3.74
N ALA A 313 -3.22 10.90 -3.41
CA ALA A 313 -3.64 11.71 -2.27
C ALA A 313 -5.06 11.32 -1.80
N PRO A 314 -5.22 10.21 -1.04
CA PRO A 314 -6.51 9.62 -0.68
C PRO A 314 -7.43 10.51 0.16
N ALA A 315 -6.88 11.56 0.79
CA ALA A 315 -7.58 12.46 1.68
C ALA A 315 -7.50 13.94 1.26
N ASP A 316 -6.95 14.24 0.07
CA ASP A 316 -6.89 15.61 -0.42
C ASP A 316 -8.28 16.05 -0.90
N PRO A 317 -8.88 17.11 -0.31
CA PRO A 317 -10.19 17.60 -0.70
C PRO A 317 -10.30 17.97 -2.19
N ALA A 318 -9.21 18.40 -2.82
CA ALA A 318 -9.16 18.69 -4.25
C ALA A 318 -9.25 17.41 -5.08
N VAL A 319 -8.62 16.33 -4.63
CA VAL A 319 -8.67 15.02 -5.28
C VAL A 319 -10.05 14.38 -5.11
N VAL A 320 -10.63 14.42 -3.90
CA VAL A 320 -12.00 13.96 -3.65
C VAL A 320 -13.00 14.75 -4.50
N SER A 321 -12.83 16.08 -4.59
CA SER A 321 -13.66 16.95 -5.41
C SER A 321 -13.49 16.70 -6.91
N ALA A 322 -12.27 16.47 -7.39
CA ALA A 322 -11.98 16.13 -8.78
C ALA A 322 -12.59 14.78 -9.18
N LEU A 323 -12.49 13.77 -8.31
CA LEU A 323 -13.13 12.47 -8.53
C LEU A 323 -14.64 12.57 -8.59
N ARG A 324 -15.26 13.32 -7.67
CA ARG A 324 -16.70 13.58 -7.71
C ARG A 324 -17.12 14.27 -9.02
N LYS A 325 -16.39 15.32 -9.42
CA LYS A 325 -16.64 16.02 -10.70
C LYS A 325 -16.47 15.12 -11.92
N LEU A 326 -15.54 14.16 -11.87
CA LEU A 326 -15.34 13.14 -12.91
C LEU A 326 -16.51 12.17 -12.97
N THR A 327 -16.95 11.64 -11.82
CA THR A 327 -18.06 10.67 -11.76
C THR A 327 -19.40 11.28 -12.11
N ASP A 328 -19.65 12.54 -11.74
CA ASP A 328 -20.91 13.24 -11.98
C ASP A 328 -21.16 13.51 -13.47
N LYS A 329 -20.08 13.56 -14.27
CA LYS A 329 -20.15 13.79 -15.72
C LYS A 329 -20.31 12.50 -16.57
N LEU A 330 -20.31 11.33 -15.94
CA LEU A 330 -20.53 10.06 -16.65
C LEU A 330 -22.03 9.90 -17.05
N PRO A 331 -22.33 9.37 -18.25
CA PRO A 331 -23.69 8.97 -18.62
C PRO A 331 -24.31 8.01 -17.59
N ALA A 332 -25.64 8.00 -17.41
CA ALA A 332 -26.29 7.18 -16.36
C ALA A 332 -25.87 5.70 -16.37
N LYS A 333 -25.87 5.06 -17.55
CA LYS A 333 -25.41 3.68 -17.73
C LYS A 333 -23.93 3.47 -17.38
N ALA A 334 -23.09 4.49 -17.60
CA ALA A 334 -21.67 4.48 -17.22
C ALA A 334 -21.45 4.78 -15.74
N ARG A 335 -22.32 5.59 -15.10
CA ARG A 335 -22.37 5.78 -13.65
C ARG A 335 -22.78 4.51 -12.93
N ASP A 336 -23.78 3.80 -13.44
CA ASP A 336 -24.21 2.52 -12.88
C ASP A 336 -23.11 1.47 -13.00
N LEU A 337 -22.47 1.39 -14.17
CA LEU A 337 -21.33 0.51 -14.40
C LEU A 337 -20.12 0.92 -13.54
N TYR A 338 -19.84 2.21 -13.38
CA TYR A 338 -18.80 2.73 -12.50
C TYR A 338 -19.11 2.43 -11.03
N ALA A 339 -20.34 2.65 -10.55
CA ALA A 339 -20.73 2.35 -9.17
C ALA A 339 -20.72 0.84 -8.90
N ALA A 340 -21.07 0.02 -9.88
CA ALA A 340 -20.92 -1.43 -9.83
C ALA A 340 -19.44 -1.86 -9.82
N LEU A 341 -18.58 -1.22 -10.62
CA LEU A 341 -17.15 -1.52 -10.68
C LEU A 341 -16.35 -0.96 -9.49
N ALA A 342 -16.71 0.20 -8.95
CA ALA A 342 -16.10 0.81 -7.77
C ALA A 342 -16.35 -0.02 -6.51
N ARG A 343 -17.54 -0.61 -6.35
CA ARG A 343 -17.80 -1.64 -5.32
C ARG A 343 -16.96 -2.91 -5.50
N ARG A 344 -16.56 -3.18 -6.74
CA ARG A 344 -15.71 -4.33 -7.10
C ARG A 344 -14.22 -3.98 -7.12
N VAL A 345 -13.84 -2.71 -6.89
CA VAL A 345 -12.48 -2.18 -6.86
C VAL A 345 -12.35 -1.16 -5.74
N ALA A 346 -12.04 -1.65 -4.54
CA ALA A 346 -11.86 -0.82 -3.36
C ALA A 346 -10.40 -0.37 -3.20
N ALA A 347 -10.18 0.94 -2.97
CA ALA A 347 -8.84 1.54 -2.88
C ALA A 347 -8.47 2.09 -1.49
N ALA A 348 -9.28 1.85 -0.45
CA ALA A 348 -9.04 2.40 0.89
C ALA A 348 -8.88 1.30 1.96
N THR A 349 -7.86 1.44 2.80
CA THR A 349 -7.73 0.72 4.06
C THR A 349 -8.54 1.48 5.13
N PRO A 350 -9.53 0.87 5.81
CA PRO A 350 -10.29 1.55 6.86
C PRO A 350 -9.37 1.85 8.07
N PRO A 351 -9.67 2.91 8.84
CA PRO A 351 -9.00 3.15 10.11
C PRO A 351 -9.24 1.99 11.10
N PRO A 352 -8.38 1.82 12.12
CA PRO A 352 -8.66 0.90 13.21
C PRO A 352 -10.02 1.19 13.84
N ARG A 353 -10.75 0.16 14.27
CA ARG A 353 -12.02 0.35 14.98
C ARG A 353 -11.82 1.22 16.23
N GLY A 354 -12.84 2.02 16.55
CA GLY A 354 -12.82 2.93 17.71
C GLY A 354 -11.90 4.14 17.56
N THR A 355 -11.39 4.43 16.35
CA THR A 355 -10.48 5.58 16.12
C THR A 355 -11.10 6.72 15.33
N ASP A 356 -12.39 6.66 15.00
CA ASP A 356 -13.08 7.65 14.17
C ASP A 356 -12.99 9.07 14.76
N GLU A 357 -13.25 9.22 16.05
CA GLU A 357 -13.16 10.50 16.75
C GLU A 357 -11.73 11.03 16.83
N LEU A 358 -10.76 10.15 17.13
CA LEU A 358 -9.33 10.49 17.14
C LEU A 358 -8.89 10.99 15.77
N LEU A 359 -9.25 10.25 14.71
CA LEU A 359 -8.93 10.59 13.33
C LEU A 359 -9.54 11.92 12.92
N ALA A 360 -10.81 12.14 13.25
CA ALA A 360 -11.50 13.40 12.97
C ALA A 360 -10.85 14.58 13.72
N SER A 361 -10.51 14.38 15.00
CA SER A 361 -9.83 15.39 15.82
C SER A 361 -8.45 15.76 15.26
N LEU A 362 -7.63 14.75 14.94
CA LEU A 362 -6.28 14.94 14.40
C LEU A 362 -6.29 15.59 13.01
N ARG A 363 -7.26 15.25 12.16
CA ARG A 363 -7.44 15.90 10.85
C ARG A 363 -7.82 17.37 11.01
N ARG A 364 -8.82 17.67 11.85
CA ARG A 364 -9.19 19.06 12.15
C ARG A 364 -8.02 19.86 12.70
N ALA A 365 -7.26 19.27 13.63
CA ALA A 365 -6.10 19.93 14.20
C ALA A 365 -5.01 20.20 13.16
N ALA A 366 -4.79 19.29 12.20
CA ALA A 366 -3.86 19.53 11.09
C ALA A 366 -4.35 20.65 10.16
N ASP A 367 -5.62 20.62 9.76
CA ASP A 367 -6.21 21.61 8.84
C ASP A 367 -6.22 23.02 9.46
N GLN A 368 -6.52 23.12 10.75
CA GLN A 368 -6.61 24.38 11.49
C GLN A 368 -5.29 24.81 12.14
N ARG A 369 -4.20 24.04 11.94
CA ARG A 369 -2.89 24.25 12.56
C ARG A 369 -2.94 24.40 14.08
N ARG A 370 -3.69 23.51 14.73
CA ARG A 370 -3.87 23.44 16.19
C ARG A 370 -2.87 22.46 16.79
N GLU A 371 -2.19 22.91 17.84
CA GLU A 371 -1.32 22.05 18.62
C GLU A 371 -2.14 21.10 19.49
N VAL A 372 -1.69 19.86 19.59
CA VAL A 372 -2.36 18.82 20.38
C VAL A 372 -1.40 18.17 21.37
N ALA A 373 -1.91 17.85 22.55
CA ALA A 373 -1.31 16.91 23.47
C ALA A 373 -1.78 15.50 23.08
N LEU A 374 -0.84 14.66 22.66
CA LEU A 374 -1.03 13.29 22.24
C LEU A 374 -0.63 12.35 23.37
N GLU A 375 -1.59 11.59 23.88
CA GLU A 375 -1.31 10.50 24.82
C GLU A 375 -0.83 9.29 24.02
N TYR A 376 0.48 9.11 23.95
CA TYR A 376 1.10 8.15 23.06
C TYR A 376 1.78 7.03 23.83
N ASP A 377 1.29 5.82 23.59
CA ASP A 377 1.88 4.61 24.14
C ASP A 377 3.02 4.14 23.22
N LYS A 378 4.24 4.59 23.52
CA LYS A 378 5.42 4.34 22.67
C LYS A 378 5.66 2.85 22.46
N GLU A 379 5.49 2.06 23.51
CA GLU A 379 5.76 0.62 23.52
C GLU A 379 4.48 -0.21 23.32
N GLY A 380 3.31 0.41 23.48
CA GLY A 380 2.00 -0.24 23.50
C GLY A 380 1.66 -0.89 24.85
N ARG A 381 2.45 -0.69 25.90
CA ARG A 381 2.39 -1.52 27.11
C ARG A 381 1.52 -0.96 28.24
N GLY A 382 0.75 0.10 28.03
CA GLY A 382 0.01 0.74 29.13
C GLY A 382 0.47 2.15 29.42
N GLU A 383 1.78 2.36 29.31
CA GLU A 383 2.45 3.58 29.76
C GLU A 383 2.44 4.62 28.65
N ALA A 384 1.35 5.38 28.57
CA ALA A 384 1.27 6.52 27.67
C ALA A 384 1.96 7.74 28.28
N GLY A 385 2.97 8.24 27.57
CA GLY A 385 3.49 9.58 27.83
C GLY A 385 2.65 10.62 27.08
N SER A 386 2.45 11.79 27.69
CA SER A 386 1.88 12.93 26.98
C SER A 386 2.96 13.61 26.14
N ARG A 387 2.67 13.86 24.86
CA ARG A 387 3.55 14.58 23.94
C ARG A 387 2.81 15.69 23.26
N THR A 388 3.33 16.91 23.34
CA THR A 388 2.85 18.02 22.52
C THR A 388 3.37 17.85 21.10
N VAL A 389 2.47 17.90 20.11
CA VAL A 389 2.82 17.74 18.69
C VAL A 389 2.03 18.71 17.81
N HIS A 390 2.61 19.06 16.68
CA HIS A 390 2.00 19.87 15.63
C HIS A 390 1.57 18.94 14.49
N PRO A 391 0.33 18.41 14.49
CA PRO A 391 -0.13 17.47 13.49
C PRO A 391 -0.16 18.14 12.11
N ARG A 392 0.45 17.52 11.11
CA ARG A 392 0.54 18.04 9.75
C ARG A 392 -0.23 17.21 8.74
N ALA A 393 -0.32 15.90 8.96
CA ALA A 393 -1.13 15.01 8.12
C ALA A 393 -1.52 13.75 8.89
N VAL A 394 -2.64 13.14 8.49
CA VAL A 394 -3.00 11.78 8.92
C VAL A 394 -3.09 10.91 7.68
N VAL A 395 -2.27 9.88 7.62
CA VAL A 395 -2.04 9.07 6.40
C VAL A 395 -2.14 7.59 6.70
N GLU A 396 -2.55 6.82 5.70
CA GLU A 396 -2.38 5.37 5.70
C GLU A 396 -1.10 5.01 4.95
N HIS A 397 -0.26 4.19 5.58
CA HIS A 397 0.93 3.64 4.95
C HIS A 397 1.05 2.15 5.26
N ARG A 398 0.98 1.31 4.22
CA ARG A 398 1.13 -0.15 4.29
C ARG A 398 0.19 -0.84 5.30
N GLY A 399 -1.06 -0.43 5.30
CA GLY A 399 -2.15 -1.02 6.06
C GLY A 399 -2.23 -0.50 7.49
N ARG A 400 -1.44 0.52 7.85
CA ARG A 400 -1.42 1.14 9.17
C ARG A 400 -1.61 2.64 9.04
N TRP A 401 -2.33 3.21 10.00
CA TRP A 401 -2.61 4.64 10.05
C TRP A 401 -1.59 5.36 10.93
N TYR A 402 -1.12 6.51 10.46
CA TYR A 402 -0.10 7.32 11.10
C TYR A 402 -0.52 8.78 11.13
N VAL A 403 -0.18 9.45 12.22
CA VAL A 403 -0.13 10.90 12.30
C VAL A 403 1.29 11.33 12.00
N TYR A 404 1.46 12.13 10.96
CA TYR A 404 2.69 12.87 10.70
C TYR A 404 2.62 14.21 11.42
N ALA A 405 3.58 14.49 12.29
CA ALA A 405 3.58 15.69 13.10
C ALA A 405 5.00 16.15 13.42
N TYR A 406 5.18 17.45 13.59
CA TYR A 406 6.40 17.99 14.19
C TYR A 406 6.31 17.84 15.72
N ASP A 407 7.35 17.26 16.33
CA ASP A 407 7.49 17.13 17.80
C ASP A 407 8.40 18.27 18.28
N PRO A 408 7.87 19.35 18.90
CA PRO A 408 8.68 20.47 19.38
C PRO A 408 9.69 20.05 20.44
N GLY A 409 9.36 19.06 21.27
CA GLY A 409 10.25 18.53 22.31
C GLY A 409 11.46 17.78 21.73
N ARG A 410 11.40 17.36 20.46
CA ARG A 410 12.51 16.74 19.73
C ARG A 410 13.05 17.59 18.60
N SER A 411 12.44 18.76 18.35
CA SER A 411 12.75 19.64 17.25
C SER A 411 12.87 18.91 15.90
N ALA A 412 11.97 17.95 15.67
CA ALA A 412 12.02 17.09 14.49
C ALA A 412 10.63 16.61 14.07
N ASP A 413 10.45 16.37 12.78
CA ASP A 413 9.29 15.67 12.26
C ASP A 413 9.32 14.18 12.67
N ARG A 414 8.14 13.66 13.03
CA ARG A 414 7.94 12.31 13.55
C ARG A 414 6.61 11.73 13.07
N THR A 415 6.53 10.41 13.10
CA THR A 415 5.28 9.67 12.90
C THR A 415 4.83 8.97 14.16
N PHE A 416 3.55 9.08 14.44
CA PHE A 416 2.87 8.41 15.54
C PHE A 416 1.86 7.44 14.97
N ARG A 417 1.95 6.16 15.36
CA ARG A 417 0.97 5.16 14.90
C ARG A 417 -0.37 5.41 15.58
N LEU A 418 -1.44 5.48 14.79
CA LEU A 418 -2.79 5.77 15.29
C LEU A 418 -3.28 4.69 16.26
N ASP A 419 -2.92 3.43 16.03
CA ASP A 419 -3.30 2.31 16.91
C ASP A 419 -2.64 2.37 18.30
N ARG A 420 -1.64 3.25 18.51
CA ARG A 420 -0.96 3.50 19.79
C ARG A 420 -1.35 4.82 20.47
N VAL A 421 -2.23 5.62 19.85
CA VAL A 421 -2.74 6.87 20.43
C VAL A 421 -3.88 6.54 21.39
N ARG A 422 -3.75 6.83 22.68
CA ARG A 422 -4.83 6.61 23.66
C ARG A 422 -5.85 7.74 23.65
N GLY A 423 -5.36 8.97 23.50
CA GLY A 423 -6.14 10.18 23.55
C GLY A 423 -5.45 11.29 22.79
N VAL A 424 -6.25 12.27 22.36
CA VAL A 424 -5.77 13.52 21.79
C VAL A 424 -6.57 14.66 22.40
N ARG A 425 -5.88 15.70 22.86
CA ARG A 425 -6.50 16.91 23.39
C ARG A 425 -5.85 18.14 22.77
N GLU A 426 -6.65 19.07 22.25
CA GLU A 426 -6.12 20.35 21.82
C GLU A 426 -5.55 21.14 23.01
N THR A 427 -4.39 21.76 22.82
CA THR A 427 -3.76 22.58 23.87
C THR A 427 -4.32 24.01 23.91
N GLY A 428 -5.00 24.42 22.84
CA GLY A 428 -5.46 25.80 22.61
C GLY A 428 -4.43 26.65 21.85
N ALA A 429 -3.18 26.17 21.72
CA ALA A 429 -2.16 26.83 20.92
C ALA A 429 -2.31 26.51 19.43
N THR A 430 -1.74 27.37 18.60
CA THR A 430 -1.58 27.15 17.15
C THR A 430 -0.10 27.08 16.81
N PHE A 431 0.22 26.51 15.65
CA PHE A 431 1.60 26.46 15.16
C PHE A 431 1.71 27.12 13.78
N PRO A 432 2.89 27.65 13.42
CA PRO A 432 3.09 28.33 12.14
C PRO A 432 2.98 27.35 10.96
N ASP A 433 2.52 27.84 9.82
CA ASP A 433 2.53 27.05 8.59
C ASP A 433 3.98 26.73 8.19
N ARG A 434 4.29 25.43 8.06
CA ARG A 434 5.60 24.91 7.65
C ARG A 434 5.64 24.55 6.17
N GLY A 435 4.65 25.01 5.40
CA GLY A 435 4.48 24.68 4.00
C GLY A 435 3.85 23.30 3.78
N PRO A 436 3.60 22.94 2.51
CA PRO A 436 3.00 21.65 2.15
C PRO A 436 3.90 20.49 2.61
N VAL A 437 3.28 19.38 2.99
CA VAL A 437 4.00 18.14 3.28
C VAL A 437 4.40 17.51 1.94
N ASP A 438 5.67 17.17 1.78
CA ASP A 438 6.15 16.49 0.58
C ASP A 438 5.51 15.09 0.47
N PRO A 439 4.72 14.81 -0.59
CA PRO A 439 4.12 13.50 -0.82
C PRO A 439 5.16 12.37 -0.92
N ALA A 440 6.42 12.68 -1.29
CA ALA A 440 7.50 11.70 -1.36
C ALA A 440 7.75 11.00 -0.02
N LEU A 441 7.49 11.70 1.10
CA LEU A 441 7.63 11.17 2.46
C LEU A 441 6.70 9.98 2.74
N PHE A 442 5.59 9.88 2.00
CA PHE A 442 4.60 8.81 2.17
C PHE A 442 4.69 7.73 1.10
N GLN A 443 5.65 7.84 0.17
CA GLN A 443 5.85 6.84 -0.86
C GLN A 443 6.13 5.48 -0.24
N ARG A 444 5.59 4.41 -0.85
CA ARG A 444 5.81 3.04 -0.36
C ARG A 444 7.29 2.72 -0.16
N ALA A 445 8.24 3.19 -0.95
CA ALA A 445 9.64 2.82 -0.74
C ALA A 445 10.19 3.31 0.62
N ALA A 446 9.73 4.48 1.09
CA ALA A 446 10.05 5.03 2.39
C ALA A 446 9.34 4.20 3.48
N LEU A 447 10.12 3.57 4.36
CA LEU A 447 9.58 2.74 5.44
C LEU A 447 9.26 3.55 6.70
N PHE A 448 9.99 4.65 6.91
CA PHE A 448 9.83 5.58 8.02
C PHE A 448 10.43 6.93 7.60
N PHE A 449 10.04 7.99 8.31
CA PHE A 449 10.77 9.25 8.26
C PHE A 449 12.17 8.98 8.81
N PRO A 450 13.23 9.17 8.00
CA PRO A 450 14.59 8.99 8.47
C PRO A 450 14.82 9.97 9.62
N THR A 451 15.01 9.43 10.80
CA THR A 451 15.42 10.14 12.01
C THR A 451 16.91 10.48 11.98
N GLY A 452 17.65 9.93 11.02
CA GLY A 452 19.11 10.02 10.91
C GLY A 452 19.83 9.02 11.82
N ALA A 453 19.09 8.23 12.60
CA ALA A 453 19.60 7.25 13.54
C ALA A 453 19.30 5.80 13.11
N GLU A 454 18.83 5.60 11.88
CA GLU A 454 18.56 4.28 11.32
C GLU A 454 19.85 3.48 11.20
N ARG A 455 19.79 2.22 11.64
CA ARG A 455 20.84 1.24 11.40
C ARG A 455 20.25 0.07 10.62
N PRO A 456 21.01 -0.53 9.69
CA PRO A 456 20.54 -1.69 8.95
C PRO A 456 20.40 -2.89 9.90
N VAL A 457 19.24 -3.53 9.87
CA VAL A 457 18.96 -4.82 10.49
C VAL A 457 18.72 -5.82 9.36
N THR A 458 19.60 -6.81 9.22
CA THR A 458 19.50 -7.82 8.18
C THR A 458 18.53 -8.90 8.61
N VAL A 459 17.46 -9.09 7.84
CA VAL A 459 16.45 -10.12 8.08
C VAL A 459 16.52 -11.16 6.97
N ARG A 460 16.59 -12.43 7.35
CA ARG A 460 16.55 -13.57 6.44
C ARG A 460 15.16 -14.20 6.48
N PHE A 461 14.56 -14.34 5.31
CA PHE A 461 13.27 -14.97 5.08
C PHE A 461 13.50 -16.37 4.53
N SER A 462 12.73 -17.34 5.03
CA SER A 462 12.75 -18.71 4.52
C SER A 462 12.28 -18.77 3.06
N PRO A 463 12.52 -19.88 2.35
CA PRO A 463 12.02 -20.05 0.98
C PRO A 463 10.50 -19.85 0.86
N ALA A 464 9.77 -20.23 1.92
CA ALA A 464 8.35 -19.96 2.00
C ALA A 464 8.05 -18.46 1.97
N ALA A 465 8.77 -17.64 2.74
CA ALA A 465 8.55 -16.19 2.82
C ALA A 465 9.27 -15.37 1.72
N ALA A 466 10.12 -15.99 0.90
CA ALA A 466 10.94 -15.33 -0.12
C ALA A 466 10.12 -14.48 -1.09
N GLY A 467 9.02 -15.01 -1.65
CA GLY A 467 8.17 -14.28 -2.59
C GLY A 467 7.55 -13.01 -1.99
N TRP A 468 7.21 -13.05 -0.69
CA TRP A 468 6.75 -11.86 0.01
C TRP A 468 7.88 -10.83 0.14
N ALA A 469 9.07 -11.26 0.56
CA ALA A 469 10.22 -10.36 0.74
C ALA A 469 10.63 -9.68 -0.59
N LEU A 470 10.67 -10.44 -1.68
CA LEU A 470 11.02 -9.93 -3.02
C LEU A 470 9.99 -8.90 -3.51
N SER A 471 8.69 -9.21 -3.43
CA SER A 471 7.63 -8.24 -3.76
C SER A 471 7.71 -6.98 -2.89
N ARG A 472 8.10 -7.15 -1.63
CA ARG A 472 8.08 -6.10 -0.62
C ARG A 472 9.30 -5.17 -0.64
N TYR A 473 10.47 -5.68 -1.01
CA TYR A 473 11.75 -4.97 -0.93
C TYR A 473 12.47 -4.81 -2.27
N GLY A 474 12.02 -5.49 -3.33
CA GLY A 474 12.58 -5.35 -4.67
C GLY A 474 14.08 -5.60 -4.69
N ASP A 475 14.85 -4.67 -5.24
CA ASP A 475 16.30 -4.78 -5.41
C ASP A 475 17.09 -4.86 -4.09
N ARG A 476 16.48 -4.47 -2.96
CA ARG A 476 17.08 -4.66 -1.62
C ARG A 476 17.04 -6.11 -1.15
N ALA A 477 16.22 -6.96 -1.78
CA ALA A 477 16.10 -8.37 -1.42
C ALA A 477 17.10 -9.23 -2.20
N ARG A 478 18.06 -9.82 -1.49
CA ARG A 478 19.09 -10.71 -2.06
C ARG A 478 18.67 -12.17 -1.91
N ARG A 479 18.60 -12.90 -3.03
CA ARG A 479 18.31 -14.35 -3.04
C ARG A 479 19.50 -15.16 -2.52
N LEU A 480 19.21 -16.22 -1.76
CA LEU A 480 20.19 -17.16 -1.20
C LEU A 480 20.13 -18.51 -1.93
N ALA A 481 21.24 -19.26 -1.91
CA ALA A 481 21.35 -20.55 -2.62
C ALA A 481 20.29 -21.59 -2.19
N GLY A 482 19.79 -21.50 -0.95
CA GLY A 482 18.73 -22.35 -0.42
C GLY A 482 17.30 -21.91 -0.74
N GLY A 483 17.10 -20.93 -1.63
CA GLY A 483 15.78 -20.39 -1.99
C GLY A 483 15.22 -19.32 -1.03
N GLY A 484 15.91 -19.05 0.08
CA GLY A 484 15.60 -17.95 1.00
C GLY A 484 16.01 -16.59 0.46
N VAL A 485 15.70 -15.53 1.22
CA VAL A 485 15.99 -14.13 0.85
C VAL A 485 16.49 -13.35 2.04
N GLU A 486 17.58 -12.62 1.89
CA GLU A 486 18.08 -11.65 2.87
C GLU A 486 17.73 -10.23 2.46
N VAL A 487 17.31 -9.43 3.43
CA VAL A 487 16.96 -8.02 3.22
C VAL A 487 17.59 -7.19 4.34
N PRO A 488 18.47 -6.22 4.04
CA PRO A 488 18.81 -5.19 5.01
C PRO A 488 17.58 -4.29 5.18
N ILE A 489 17.15 -4.02 6.41
CA ILE A 489 16.03 -3.15 6.74
C ILE A 489 16.54 -2.02 7.63
N ASP A 490 16.40 -0.77 7.18
CA ASP A 490 16.88 0.38 7.95
C ASP A 490 15.83 0.75 8.98
N THR A 491 16.17 0.61 10.27
CA THR A 491 15.22 0.85 11.36
C THR A 491 15.83 1.72 12.44
N ALA A 492 15.04 2.65 12.97
CA ALA A 492 15.36 3.36 14.20
C ALA A 492 15.07 2.42 15.39
N GLY A 493 16.12 1.74 15.88
CA GLY A 493 16.02 0.71 16.92
C GLY A 493 15.56 -0.65 16.40
N THR A 494 15.34 -1.62 17.30
CA THR A 494 15.10 -3.03 16.93
C THR A 494 13.62 -3.44 16.90
N GLN A 495 12.73 -2.69 17.55
CA GLN A 495 11.34 -3.11 17.81
C GLN A 495 10.54 -3.43 16.54
N TYR A 496 10.76 -2.68 15.45
CA TYR A 496 10.09 -2.97 14.18
C TYR A 496 10.53 -4.30 13.61
N ALA A 497 11.85 -4.55 13.55
CA ALA A 497 12.41 -5.78 13.03
C ALA A 497 11.99 -6.99 13.90
N VAL A 498 11.97 -6.83 15.23
CA VAL A 498 11.47 -7.86 16.15
C VAL A 498 10.00 -8.19 15.88
N SER A 499 9.11 -7.18 15.86
CA SER A 499 7.69 -7.39 15.57
C SER A 499 7.47 -7.99 14.17
N LEU A 500 8.28 -7.59 13.19
CA LEU A 500 8.26 -8.17 11.85
C LEU A 500 8.63 -9.65 11.89
N VAL A 501 9.76 -10.03 12.49
CA VAL A 501 10.21 -11.42 12.57
C VAL A 501 9.22 -12.31 13.32
N LEU A 502 8.69 -11.85 14.46
CA LEU A 502 7.65 -12.57 15.20
C LEU A 502 6.39 -12.81 14.34
N SER A 503 6.01 -11.83 13.49
CA SER A 503 4.84 -11.96 12.61
C SER A 503 4.98 -13.05 11.53
N PHE A 504 6.20 -13.55 11.27
CA PHE A 504 6.43 -14.66 10.34
C PHE A 504 6.41 -16.03 11.01
N ALA A 505 6.18 -16.10 12.33
CA ALA A 505 5.99 -17.36 13.06
C ALA A 505 7.09 -18.42 12.77
N GLY A 506 8.36 -17.99 12.71
CA GLY A 506 9.51 -18.86 12.42
C GLY A 506 9.92 -18.95 10.94
N ALA A 507 9.21 -18.27 10.03
CA ALA A 507 9.59 -18.16 8.62
C ALA A 507 10.53 -16.97 8.31
N ALA A 508 11.00 -16.26 9.33
CA ALA A 508 12.01 -15.22 9.23
C ALA A 508 12.89 -15.21 10.48
N GLU A 509 14.14 -14.77 10.33
CA GLU A 509 15.07 -14.54 11.44
C GLU A 509 15.85 -13.23 11.22
N ILE A 510 16.26 -12.58 12.32
CA ILE A 510 17.23 -11.49 12.25
C ILE A 510 18.62 -12.13 12.19
N VAL A 511 19.45 -11.76 11.23
CA VAL A 511 20.83 -12.28 11.10
C VAL A 511 21.81 -11.33 11.79
N ASP A 512 21.59 -10.03 11.64
CA ASP A 512 22.47 -8.96 12.14
C ASP A 512 21.62 -7.70 12.43
N PRO A 513 21.94 -6.89 13.45
CA PRO A 513 23.04 -7.05 14.41
C PRO A 513 22.70 -8.00 15.59
N PRO A 514 23.70 -8.48 16.36
CA PRO A 514 23.50 -9.41 17.48
C PRO A 514 22.52 -8.89 18.53
N GLU A 515 22.50 -7.58 18.81
CA GLU A 515 21.57 -6.97 19.77
C GLU A 515 20.11 -7.12 19.32
N ALA A 516 19.86 -7.04 18.01
CA ALA A 516 18.53 -7.27 17.45
C ALA A 516 18.12 -8.74 17.54
N ARG A 517 19.07 -9.68 17.37
CA ARG A 517 18.82 -11.12 17.61
C ARG A 517 18.45 -11.40 19.06
N SER A 518 19.23 -10.84 20.00
CA SER A 518 18.93 -10.94 21.44
C SER A 518 17.56 -10.37 21.77
N ALA A 519 17.15 -9.27 21.13
CA ALA A 519 15.83 -8.68 21.33
C ALA A 519 14.68 -9.62 20.89
N VAL A 520 14.83 -10.34 19.76
CA VAL A 520 13.84 -11.37 19.35
C VAL A 520 13.77 -12.47 20.39
N ARG A 521 14.92 -12.97 20.86
CA ARG A 521 14.97 -14.04 21.86
C ARG A 521 14.24 -13.64 23.15
N VAL A 522 14.57 -12.47 23.70
CA VAL A 522 13.95 -11.97 24.94
C VAL A 522 12.44 -11.79 24.77
N GLU A 523 11.99 -11.25 23.64
CA GLU A 523 10.56 -11.07 23.39
C GLU A 523 9.84 -12.42 23.21
N ALA A 524 10.46 -13.39 22.54
CA ALA A 524 9.91 -14.74 22.40
C ALA A 524 9.84 -15.50 23.74
N GLU A 525 10.83 -15.34 24.63
CA GLU A 525 10.81 -15.89 26.00
C GLU A 525 9.65 -15.32 26.81
N ARG A 526 9.47 -13.99 26.79
CA ARG A 526 8.35 -13.31 27.47
C ARG A 526 6.99 -13.73 26.92
N ALA A 527 6.88 -13.88 25.60
CA ALA A 527 5.65 -14.36 24.98
C ALA A 527 5.37 -15.81 25.35
N LEU A 528 6.40 -16.66 25.39
CA LEU A 528 6.26 -18.07 25.74
C LEU A 528 5.84 -18.26 27.21
N SER A 529 6.29 -17.40 28.14
CA SER A 529 5.89 -17.48 29.55
C SER A 529 4.41 -17.16 29.81
N ARG A 530 3.66 -16.69 28.81
CA ARG A 530 2.19 -16.50 28.88
C ARG A 530 1.41 -17.78 28.63
N TYR A 531 2.07 -18.80 28.09
CA TYR A 531 1.50 -20.10 27.81
C TYR A 531 1.98 -21.08 28.87
#